data_AF-Q0D3R0-F1
#
_entry.id   AF-Q0D3R0-F1
#
_cell.length_a   1.000
_cell.length_b   1.000
_cell.length_c   1.000
_cell.angle_alpha   90.00
_cell.angle_beta   90.00
_cell.angle_gamma   90.00
#
_symmetry.space_group_name_H-M   'P 1'
#
loop_
_entity.id
_entity.type
_entity.pdbx_description
1 polymer ?
#
loop_
_entity_poly.entity_id
_entity_poly.type
_entity_poly.pdbx_seq_one_letter_code
_entity_poly.pdbx_strand_id
1 'polypeptide(L)'
;MDDHNLDYKGSGALEELEMLTVNAKEAQELILTKILERNQATEYLSKFMNGSTNISAFKRHVPVVTYDKVHPYILRIATGEESSILCGEYILELLRSSGTSRGEPRLMPSILKDLDRRTYLYSLIMPIMNKYISGLGEGKAMYLLFVKAETLTDSGIPVRSVLTSYYKSPHFLHRKHDLYNNYTSPDEVILCPDSQQSMYCQLLCGLVERQHVLRIGAVFASAFLRSISFLEQHWRDLVNDIR
;
A
#
# COMPACT_ATOMS: atom_id res chain seq x y z
N MET A 1 -6.53 9.93 13.98
CA MET A 1 -7.24 8.98 13.11
C MET A 1 -8.60 8.67 13.70
N ASP A 2 -9.58 9.45 13.24
CA ASP A 2 -10.96 9.02 13.25
C ASP A 2 -11.07 7.80 12.31
N ASP A 3 -11.60 6.68 12.80
CA ASP A 3 -11.70 5.43 12.03
C ASP A 3 -12.79 5.54 10.93
N HIS A 4 -13.48 6.67 10.81
CA HIS A 4 -14.62 6.87 9.92
C HIS A 4 -14.40 7.84 8.75
N ASN A 5 -13.28 8.58 8.71
CA ASN A 5 -12.99 9.49 7.60
C ASN A 5 -11.65 9.18 6.94
N LEU A 6 -11.70 8.60 5.74
CA LEU A 6 -10.52 8.29 4.92
C LEU A 6 -10.38 9.24 3.72
N ASP A 7 -11.28 10.21 3.57
CA ASP A 7 -11.40 11.07 2.38
C ASP A 7 -11.11 12.53 2.74
N TYR A 8 -9.97 12.77 3.39
CA TYR A 8 -9.51 14.13 3.65
C TYR A 8 -9.08 14.79 2.34
N LYS A 9 -9.76 15.85 1.94
CA LYS A 9 -9.47 16.65 0.73
C LYS A 9 -9.12 18.09 1.09
N GLY A 10 -8.33 18.72 0.23
CA GLY A 10 -8.06 20.16 0.31
C GLY A 10 -7.45 20.59 1.65
N SER A 11 -7.95 21.69 2.23
CA SER A 11 -7.42 22.28 3.47
C SER A 11 -7.54 21.34 4.68
N GLY A 12 -8.62 20.55 4.78
CA GLY A 12 -8.82 19.64 5.92
C GLY A 12 -7.73 18.56 6.03
N ALA A 13 -7.19 18.08 4.90
CA ALA A 13 -6.06 17.16 4.90
C ALA A 13 -4.76 17.81 5.42
N LEU A 14 -4.56 19.09 5.11
CA LEU A 14 -3.39 19.85 5.53
C LEU A 14 -3.47 20.22 7.01
N GLU A 15 -4.65 20.58 7.50
CA GLU A 15 -4.91 20.83 8.92
C GLU A 15 -4.71 19.56 9.76
N GLU A 16 -5.18 18.41 9.29
CA GLU A 16 -4.92 17.11 9.94
C GLU A 16 -3.42 16.80 9.98
N LEU A 17 -2.70 17.02 8.87
CA LEU A 17 -1.25 16.81 8.82
C LEU A 17 -0.51 17.71 9.81
N GLU A 18 -0.87 18.99 9.90
CA GLU A 18 -0.29 19.94 10.85
C GLU A 18 -0.60 19.50 12.30
N MET A 19 -1.85 19.16 12.58
CA MET A 19 -2.27 18.69 13.90
C MET A 19 -1.52 17.43 14.32
N LEU A 20 -1.35 16.44 13.45
CA LEU A 20 -0.61 15.22 13.74
C LEU A 20 0.89 15.45 13.95
N THR A 21 1.49 16.38 13.20
CA THR A 21 2.93 16.67 13.29
C THR A 21 3.28 17.52 14.52
N VAL A 22 2.42 18.46 14.91
CA VAL A 22 2.55 19.25 16.14
C VAL A 22 2.38 18.36 17.39
N ASN A 23 1.45 17.40 17.36
CA ASN A 23 1.12 16.51 18.48
C ASN A 23 1.72 15.10 18.31
N ALA A 24 2.90 15.00 17.70
CA ALA A 24 3.47 13.72 17.30
C ALA A 24 3.72 12.77 18.49
N LYS A 25 4.07 13.30 19.66
CA LYS A 25 4.30 12.50 20.87
C LYS A 25 3.01 11.85 21.35
N GLU A 26 1.96 12.65 21.51
CA GLU A 26 0.64 12.22 21.96
C GLU A 26 0.04 11.22 20.97
N ALA A 27 0.19 11.47 19.66
CA ALA A 27 -0.23 10.56 18.61
C ALA A 27 0.51 9.20 18.71
N GLN A 28 1.83 9.20 18.89
CA GLN A 28 2.62 7.97 19.05
C GLN A 28 2.22 7.18 20.31
N GLU A 29 2.05 7.85 21.44
CA GLU A 29 1.64 7.22 22.70
C GLU A 29 0.24 6.60 22.59
N LEU A 30 -0.71 7.29 21.94
CA LEU A 30 -2.05 6.77 21.66
C LEU A 30 -2.02 5.55 20.73
N ILE A 31 -1.24 5.60 19.64
CA ILE A 31 -1.10 4.49 18.69
C ILE A 31 -0.53 3.26 19.40
N LEU A 32 0.56 3.42 20.16
CA LEU A 32 1.17 2.32 20.88
C LEU A 32 0.23 1.74 21.93
N THR A 33 -0.50 2.59 22.68
CA THR A 33 -1.50 2.13 23.66
C THR A 33 -2.56 1.25 22.99
N LYS A 34 -3.13 1.70 21.88
CA LYS A 34 -4.13 0.91 21.11
C LYS A 34 -3.56 -0.40 20.57
N ILE A 35 -2.30 -0.41 20.12
CA ILE A 35 -1.61 -1.64 19.68
C ILE A 35 -1.47 -2.59 20.87
N LEU A 36 -1.04 -2.12 22.03
CA LEU A 36 -0.86 -2.96 23.21
C LEU A 36 -2.18 -3.53 23.72
N GLU A 37 -3.22 -2.70 23.88
CA GLU A 37 -4.56 -3.12 24.31
C GLU A 37 -5.12 -4.21 23.41
N ARG A 38 -5.00 -4.04 22.10
CA ARG A 38 -5.50 -4.99 21.12
C ARG A 38 -4.74 -6.32 21.13
N ASN A 39 -3.44 -6.27 21.40
CA ASN A 39 -2.56 -7.44 21.27
C ASN A 39 -2.15 -8.04 22.63
N GLN A 40 -2.66 -7.54 23.76
CA GLN A 40 -2.21 -7.90 25.11
C GLN A 40 -2.28 -9.41 25.41
N ALA A 41 -3.25 -10.10 24.80
CA ALA A 41 -3.49 -11.53 24.98
C ALA A 41 -2.77 -12.40 23.93
N THR A 42 -2.05 -11.81 22.98
CA THR A 42 -1.36 -12.57 21.94
C THR A 42 -0.21 -13.40 22.51
N GLU A 43 0.09 -14.54 21.89
CA GLU A 43 1.21 -15.39 22.34
C GLU A 43 2.53 -14.62 22.32
N TYR A 44 2.77 -13.79 21.29
CA TYR A 44 3.99 -13.00 21.20
C TYR A 44 4.11 -11.98 22.34
N LEU A 45 3.08 -11.13 22.55
CA LEU A 45 3.18 -10.04 23.51
C LEU A 45 3.11 -10.52 24.96
N SER A 46 2.32 -11.57 25.23
CA SER A 46 2.19 -12.14 26.57
C SER A 46 3.51 -12.65 27.15
N LYS A 47 4.45 -13.14 26.31
CA LYS A 47 5.81 -13.55 26.73
C LYS A 47 6.62 -12.46 27.40
N PHE A 48 6.31 -11.19 27.14
CA PHE A 48 7.09 -10.05 27.60
C PHE A 48 6.30 -9.12 28.54
N MET A 49 4.99 -9.03 28.33
CA MET A 49 4.17 -8.01 28.97
C MET A 49 3.21 -8.54 30.03
N ASN A 50 2.96 -9.86 30.10
CA ASN A 50 2.01 -10.46 31.04
C ASN A 50 0.65 -9.71 31.09
N GLY A 51 0.14 -9.28 29.92
CA GLY A 51 -1.10 -8.52 29.81
C GLY A 51 -1.01 -7.01 30.11
N SER A 52 0.17 -6.47 30.47
CA SER A 52 0.36 -5.04 30.66
C SER A 52 0.26 -4.27 29.33
N THR A 53 -0.45 -3.14 29.34
CA THR A 53 -0.52 -2.18 28.23
C THR A 53 0.34 -0.92 28.47
N ASN A 54 1.13 -0.91 29.55
CA ASN A 54 1.97 0.22 29.91
C ASN A 54 3.15 0.42 28.94
N ILE A 55 3.27 1.62 28.37
CA ILE A 55 4.34 1.97 27.41
C ILE A 55 5.75 1.83 28.01
N SER A 56 5.94 2.24 29.26
CA SER A 56 7.25 2.11 29.93
C SER A 56 7.62 0.64 30.17
N ALA A 57 6.64 -0.21 30.44
CA ALA A 57 6.86 -1.66 30.49
C ALA A 57 7.19 -2.22 29.10
N PHE A 58 6.52 -1.76 28.03
CA PHE A 58 6.82 -2.17 26.66
C PHE A 58 8.28 -1.89 26.31
N LYS A 59 8.74 -0.65 26.55
CA LYS A 59 10.13 -0.24 26.29
C LYS A 59 11.18 -1.06 27.07
N ARG A 60 10.83 -1.56 28.26
CA ARG A 60 11.76 -2.33 29.11
C ARG A 60 11.79 -3.82 28.78
N HIS A 61 10.66 -4.41 28.39
CA HIS A 61 10.51 -5.87 28.32
C HIS A 61 10.40 -6.42 26.91
N VAL A 62 9.88 -5.65 25.94
CA VAL A 62 9.73 -6.15 24.56
C VAL A 62 11.04 -5.92 23.80
N PRO A 63 11.71 -6.97 23.30
CA PRO A 63 12.99 -6.83 22.62
C PRO A 63 12.84 -6.22 21.23
N VAL A 64 13.87 -5.50 20.80
CA VAL A 64 14.04 -5.15 19.38
C VAL A 64 14.41 -6.42 18.62
N VAL A 65 13.66 -6.75 17.58
CA VAL A 65 13.79 -8.02 16.84
C VAL A 65 14.01 -7.81 15.35
N THR A 66 14.63 -8.80 14.71
CA THR A 66 14.71 -8.94 13.25
C THR A 66 13.67 -9.93 12.74
N TYR A 67 13.51 -10.01 11.42
CA TYR A 67 12.59 -10.95 10.77
C TYR A 67 12.78 -12.39 11.26
N ASP A 68 14.02 -12.84 11.45
CA ASP A 68 14.32 -14.22 11.83
C ASP A 68 13.72 -14.62 13.20
N LYS A 69 13.49 -13.66 14.10
CA LYS A 69 12.86 -13.92 15.41
C LYS A 69 11.34 -14.02 15.33
N VAL A 70 10.71 -13.33 14.37
CA VAL A 70 9.25 -13.35 14.18
C VAL A 70 8.80 -14.36 13.12
N HIS A 71 9.71 -14.77 12.23
CA HIS A 71 9.44 -15.73 11.15
C HIS A 71 8.77 -17.03 11.61
N PRO A 72 9.14 -17.66 12.76
CA PRO A 72 8.45 -18.86 13.22
C PRO A 72 6.95 -18.66 13.49
N TYR A 73 6.53 -17.48 13.95
CA TYR A 73 5.12 -17.15 14.15
C TYR A 73 4.42 -16.98 12.80
N ILE A 74 5.07 -16.28 11.86
CA ILE A 74 4.51 -16.05 10.52
C ILE A 74 4.32 -17.38 9.78
N LEU A 75 5.26 -18.32 9.92
CA LEU A 75 5.14 -19.66 9.35
C LEU A 75 3.97 -20.44 9.94
N ARG A 76 3.79 -20.40 11.27
CA ARG A 76 2.66 -21.04 11.96
C ARG A 76 1.31 -20.53 11.44
N ILE A 77 1.17 -19.21 11.29
CA ILE A 77 -0.01 -18.59 10.66
C ILE A 77 -0.18 -19.06 9.21
N ALA A 78 0.90 -19.06 8.43
CA ALA A 78 0.88 -19.52 7.04
C ALA A 78 0.47 -20.99 6.89
N THR A 79 0.72 -21.82 7.91
CA THR A 79 0.31 -23.24 7.97
C THR A 79 -1.07 -23.45 8.62
N GLY A 80 -1.76 -22.40 9.05
CA GLY A 80 -3.16 -22.44 9.48
C GLY A 80 -3.40 -22.22 10.97
N GLU A 81 -2.40 -21.81 11.73
CA GLU A 81 -2.61 -21.39 13.13
C GLU A 81 -3.27 -20.01 13.22
N GLU A 82 -4.06 -19.81 14.27
CA GLU A 82 -4.79 -18.57 14.52
C GLU A 82 -3.88 -17.34 14.60
N SER A 83 -4.41 -16.20 14.15
CA SER A 83 -3.66 -14.93 14.13
C SER A 83 -3.22 -14.48 15.52
N SER A 84 -3.93 -14.91 16.56
CA SER A 84 -3.70 -14.58 17.97
C SER A 84 -2.30 -14.92 18.49
N ILE A 85 -1.52 -15.73 17.77
CA ILE A 85 -0.12 -15.95 18.12
C ILE A 85 0.74 -14.68 17.95
N LEU A 86 0.35 -13.77 17.05
CA LEU A 86 1.09 -12.54 16.74
C LEU A 86 0.22 -11.28 16.76
N CYS A 87 -1.05 -11.39 16.37
CA CYS A 87 -1.98 -10.28 16.22
C CYS A 87 -3.36 -10.61 16.81
N GLY A 88 -3.93 -9.67 17.59
CA GLY A 88 -5.28 -9.77 18.13
C GLY A 88 -6.39 -9.59 17.09
N GLU A 89 -6.04 -9.32 15.84
CA GLU A 89 -6.94 -9.25 14.69
C GLU A 89 -6.60 -10.35 13.68
N TYR A 90 -7.60 -10.71 12.87
CA TYR A 90 -7.43 -11.68 11.80
C TYR A 90 -6.47 -11.16 10.72
N ILE A 91 -5.40 -11.91 10.47
CA ILE A 91 -4.43 -11.68 9.40
C ILE A 91 -5.08 -12.12 8.08
N LEU A 92 -5.32 -11.15 7.20
CA LEU A 92 -6.02 -11.39 5.93
C LEU A 92 -5.10 -11.84 4.81
N GLU A 93 -3.85 -11.40 4.86
CA GLU A 93 -2.86 -11.64 3.81
C GLU A 93 -1.44 -11.53 4.34
N LEU A 94 -0.49 -12.10 3.61
CA LEU A 94 0.94 -11.95 3.83
C LEU A 94 1.53 -11.10 2.70
N LEU A 95 1.96 -9.89 3.05
CA LEU A 95 2.58 -8.95 2.13
C LEU A 95 4.04 -9.32 1.88
N ARG A 96 4.36 -9.61 0.63
CA ARG A 96 5.69 -9.98 0.18
C ARG A 96 6.59 -8.75 0.06
N SER A 97 7.63 -8.69 0.89
CA SER A 97 8.68 -7.67 0.81
C SER A 97 9.63 -7.96 -0.36
N SER A 98 10.26 -6.92 -0.92
CA SER A 98 11.42 -7.10 -1.81
C SER A 98 12.69 -7.51 -1.05
N GLY A 99 12.75 -7.26 0.26
CA GLY A 99 13.82 -7.76 1.12
C GLY A 99 13.67 -9.26 1.37
N THR A 100 14.79 -9.99 1.30
CA THR A 100 14.81 -11.44 1.45
C THR A 100 15.46 -11.88 2.76
N SER A 101 15.13 -13.10 3.20
CA SER A 101 15.82 -13.85 4.24
C SER A 101 16.05 -15.26 3.71
N ARG A 102 17.32 -15.69 3.62
CA ARG A 102 17.71 -17.01 3.06
C ARG A 102 17.25 -17.25 1.62
N GLY A 103 17.25 -16.20 0.79
CA GLY A 103 16.84 -16.27 -0.61
C GLY A 103 15.34 -16.08 -0.84
N GLU A 104 14.52 -16.28 0.20
CA GLU A 104 13.07 -16.12 0.10
C GLU A 104 12.61 -14.71 0.51
N PRO A 105 11.60 -14.13 -0.16
CA PRO A 105 11.00 -12.86 0.23
C PRO A 105 10.41 -12.91 1.63
N ARG A 106 10.63 -11.85 2.43
CA ARG A 106 10.02 -11.74 3.76
C ARG A 106 8.51 -11.54 3.63
N LEU A 107 7.75 -12.35 4.35
CA LEU A 107 6.29 -12.28 4.44
C LEU A 107 5.88 -11.42 5.63
N MET A 108 5.11 -10.35 5.40
CA MET A 108 4.65 -9.42 6.43
C MET A 108 3.14 -9.58 6.63
N PRO A 109 2.67 -10.06 7.80
CA PRO A 109 1.24 -10.14 8.09
C PRO A 109 0.56 -8.78 7.98
N SER A 110 -0.63 -8.74 7.39
CA SER A 110 -1.45 -7.53 7.32
C SER A 110 -2.91 -7.82 7.67
N ILE A 111 -3.52 -6.85 8.33
CA ILE A 111 -4.92 -6.86 8.77
C ILE A 111 -5.74 -5.87 7.95
N LEU A 112 -7.08 -5.94 8.04
CA LEU A 112 -7.97 -5.08 7.23
C LEU A 112 -7.66 -3.60 7.42
N LYS A 113 -7.47 -3.20 8.69
CA LYS A 113 -7.23 -1.81 9.07
C LYS A 113 -5.93 -1.23 8.50
N ASP A 114 -4.98 -2.07 8.09
CA ASP A 114 -3.77 -1.57 7.43
C ASP A 114 -4.09 -1.00 6.04
N LEU A 115 -5.11 -1.52 5.36
CA LEU A 115 -5.55 -1.00 4.08
C LEU A 115 -6.15 0.40 4.23
N ASP A 116 -6.93 0.63 5.28
CA ASP A 116 -7.46 1.95 5.63
C ASP A 116 -6.33 2.95 5.89
N ARG A 117 -5.35 2.56 6.72
CA ARG A 117 -4.18 3.39 7.06
C ARG A 117 -3.34 3.74 5.82
N ARG A 118 -3.14 2.80 4.90
CA ARG A 118 -2.46 3.05 3.62
C ARG A 118 -3.24 4.02 2.74
N THR A 119 -4.56 3.84 2.65
CA THR A 119 -5.42 4.72 1.86
C THR A 119 -5.44 6.14 2.41
N TYR A 120 -5.49 6.29 3.73
CA TYR A 120 -5.33 7.58 4.40
C TYR A 120 -4.00 8.26 4.01
N LEU A 121 -2.88 7.54 4.02
CA LEU A 121 -1.60 8.12 3.61
C LEU A 121 -1.64 8.61 2.15
N TYR A 122 -2.27 7.86 1.24
CA TYR A 122 -2.42 8.28 -0.15
C TYR A 122 -3.31 9.51 -0.32
N SER A 123 -4.35 9.66 0.51
CA SER A 123 -5.25 10.82 0.44
C SER A 123 -4.55 12.14 0.78
N LEU A 124 -3.45 12.10 1.54
CA LEU A 124 -2.67 13.29 1.90
C LEU A 124 -1.78 13.82 0.76
N ILE A 125 -1.41 12.98 -0.22
CA ILE A 125 -0.42 13.34 -1.25
C ILE A 125 -0.90 14.50 -2.10
N MET A 126 -2.11 14.42 -2.67
CA MET A 126 -2.60 15.42 -3.61
C MET A 126 -2.92 16.77 -2.98
N PRO A 127 -3.50 16.84 -1.76
CA PRO A 127 -3.60 18.09 -1.00
C PRO A 127 -2.25 18.79 -0.79
N ILE A 128 -1.19 18.03 -0.47
CA ILE A 128 0.17 18.58 -0.33
C ILE A 128 0.68 19.10 -1.68
N MET A 129 0.57 18.29 -2.74
CA MET A 129 1.03 18.68 -4.09
C MET A 129 0.35 19.96 -4.59
N ASN A 130 -0.95 20.11 -4.32
CA ASN A 130 -1.73 21.27 -4.75
C ASN A 130 -1.31 22.60 -4.08
N LYS A 131 -0.51 22.55 -2.99
CA LYS A 131 0.12 23.77 -2.44
C LYS A 131 1.22 24.32 -3.34
N TYR A 132 1.84 23.48 -4.14
CA TYR A 132 3.04 23.81 -4.92
C TYR A 132 2.77 23.83 -6.43
N ILE A 133 1.83 23.03 -6.89
CA ILE A 133 1.48 22.90 -8.31
C ILE A 133 -0.03 23.00 -8.45
N SER A 134 -0.51 24.13 -8.95
CA SER A 134 -1.92 24.37 -9.23
C SER A 134 -2.36 23.67 -10.54
N GLY A 135 -3.67 23.49 -10.70
CA GLY A 135 -4.27 22.99 -11.95
C GLY A 135 -4.16 21.47 -12.16
N LEU A 136 -3.56 20.71 -11.24
CA LEU A 136 -3.41 19.25 -11.40
C LEU A 136 -4.75 18.48 -11.46
N GLY A 137 -5.85 19.08 -11.01
CA GLY A 137 -7.20 18.52 -11.12
C GLY A 137 -7.90 18.81 -12.45
N GLU A 138 -7.30 19.60 -13.35
CA GLU A 138 -7.88 20.00 -14.64
C GLU A 138 -7.59 19.00 -15.77
N GLY A 139 -6.86 17.93 -15.47
CA GLY A 139 -6.46 16.92 -16.46
C GLY A 139 -6.29 15.54 -15.85
N LYS A 140 -5.44 14.74 -16.50
CA LYS A 140 -5.22 13.33 -16.19
C LYS A 140 -3.77 13.07 -15.76
N ALA A 141 -3.62 11.94 -15.09
CA ALA A 141 -2.37 11.42 -14.61
C ALA A 141 -2.02 10.12 -15.33
N MET A 142 -0.97 10.13 -16.13
CA MET A 142 -0.44 8.93 -16.78
C MET A 142 0.50 8.20 -15.82
N TYR A 143 -0.08 7.33 -14.98
CA TYR A 143 0.67 6.49 -14.06
C TYR A 143 0.73 5.05 -14.57
N LEU A 144 1.95 4.51 -14.60
CA LEU A 144 2.22 3.14 -15.03
C LEU A 144 2.26 2.23 -13.80
N LEU A 145 1.16 1.52 -13.58
CA LEU A 145 0.88 0.74 -12.38
C LEU A 145 0.77 -0.74 -12.74
N PHE A 146 1.44 -1.61 -12.00
CA PHE A 146 1.53 -3.04 -12.35
C PHE A 146 1.24 -3.92 -11.15
N VAL A 147 0.37 -4.91 -11.36
CA VAL A 147 0.24 -6.06 -10.45
C VAL A 147 1.41 -7.05 -10.65
N LYS A 148 1.62 -7.91 -9.66
CA LYS A 148 2.59 -9.00 -9.71
C LYS A 148 1.90 -10.32 -9.39
N ALA A 149 2.57 -11.42 -9.70
CA ALA A 149 2.09 -12.76 -9.37
C ALA A 149 1.78 -12.90 -7.87
N GLU A 150 0.70 -13.61 -7.59
CA GLU A 150 0.19 -13.91 -6.26
C GLU A 150 0.27 -15.42 -6.05
N THR A 151 0.41 -15.84 -4.80
CA THR A 151 0.37 -17.25 -4.39
C THR A 151 -0.52 -17.38 -3.17
N LEU A 152 -0.84 -18.61 -2.78
CA LEU A 152 -1.51 -18.92 -1.51
C LEU A 152 -0.53 -19.65 -0.59
N THR A 153 -0.70 -19.49 0.73
CA THR A 153 -0.09 -20.39 1.70
C THR A 153 -0.81 -21.75 1.71
N ASP A 154 -0.26 -22.73 2.41
CA ASP A 154 -0.89 -24.05 2.59
C ASP A 154 -2.27 -23.95 3.27
N SER A 155 -2.46 -22.94 4.12
CA SER A 155 -3.76 -22.62 4.75
C SER A 155 -4.68 -21.73 3.92
N GLY A 156 -4.29 -21.36 2.69
CA GLY A 156 -5.09 -20.54 1.78
C GLY A 156 -4.98 -19.02 2.00
N ILE A 157 -4.00 -18.54 2.79
CA ILE A 157 -3.80 -17.10 2.98
C ILE A 157 -3.13 -16.51 1.72
N PRO A 158 -3.65 -15.41 1.14
CA PRO A 158 -3.03 -14.74 0.00
C PRO A 158 -1.62 -14.21 0.31
N VAL A 159 -0.68 -14.47 -0.59
CA VAL A 159 0.71 -13.98 -0.54
C VAL A 159 1.03 -13.14 -1.77
N ARG A 160 1.18 -11.84 -1.60
CA ARG A 160 1.31 -10.88 -2.72
C ARG A 160 2.06 -9.62 -2.35
N SER A 161 2.50 -8.84 -3.34
CA SER A 161 3.13 -7.55 -3.06
C SER A 161 2.11 -6.55 -2.50
N VAL A 162 2.56 -5.60 -1.67
CA VAL A 162 1.68 -4.58 -1.07
C VAL A 162 0.92 -3.75 -2.12
N LEU A 163 1.56 -3.45 -3.26
CA LEU A 163 0.91 -2.71 -4.34
C LEU A 163 -0.12 -3.56 -5.07
N THR A 164 0.16 -4.86 -5.29
CA THR A 164 -0.82 -5.79 -5.85
C THR A 164 -2.04 -5.93 -4.94
N SER A 165 -1.83 -6.06 -3.62
CA SER A 165 -2.91 -6.03 -2.64
C SER A 165 -3.75 -4.74 -2.77
N TYR A 166 -3.08 -3.59 -2.82
CA TYR A 166 -3.75 -2.30 -2.91
C TYR A 166 -4.55 -2.13 -4.21
N TYR A 167 -3.98 -2.42 -5.38
CA TYR A 167 -4.66 -2.27 -6.67
C TYR A 167 -5.87 -3.22 -6.81
N LYS A 168 -5.82 -4.40 -6.17
CA LYS A 168 -6.95 -5.33 -6.13
C LYS A 168 -7.95 -5.06 -5.01
N SER A 169 -7.72 -4.04 -4.20
CA SER A 169 -8.55 -3.75 -3.04
C SER A 169 -9.77 -2.90 -3.40
N PRO A 170 -10.85 -2.93 -2.60
CA PRO A 170 -11.99 -2.04 -2.77
C PRO A 170 -11.61 -0.55 -2.71
N HIS A 171 -10.56 -0.18 -1.98
CA HIS A 171 -10.11 1.22 -1.89
C HIS A 171 -9.54 1.73 -3.21
N PHE A 172 -9.05 0.83 -4.07
CA PHE A 172 -8.65 1.19 -5.41
C PHE A 172 -9.83 1.00 -6.37
N LEU A 173 -10.40 -0.21 -6.47
CA LEU A 173 -11.40 -0.56 -7.49
C LEU A 173 -12.74 0.17 -7.35
N HIS A 174 -13.13 0.51 -6.13
CA HIS A 174 -14.38 1.24 -5.84
C HIS A 174 -14.09 2.65 -5.33
N ARG A 175 -12.92 3.21 -5.68
CA ARG A 175 -12.57 4.59 -5.33
C ARG A 175 -13.60 5.55 -5.92
N LYS A 176 -14.05 6.51 -5.12
CA LYS A 176 -14.90 7.59 -5.62
C LYS A 176 -14.13 8.40 -6.65
N HIS A 177 -14.85 8.98 -7.59
CA HIS A 177 -14.25 9.91 -8.53
C HIS A 177 -13.52 11.04 -7.77
N ASP A 178 -12.26 11.25 -8.13
CA ASP A 178 -11.39 12.27 -7.57
C ASP A 178 -10.65 12.95 -8.73
N LEU A 179 -10.82 14.26 -8.82
CA LEU A 179 -10.21 15.10 -9.86
C LEU A 179 -8.69 14.92 -9.88
N TYR A 180 -8.08 14.73 -8.71
CA TYR A 180 -6.63 14.59 -8.63
C TYR A 180 -6.14 13.20 -9.00
N ASN A 181 -6.97 12.16 -8.89
CA ASN A 181 -6.60 10.76 -9.20
C ASN A 181 -7.30 10.23 -10.46
N ASN A 182 -7.56 11.13 -11.42
CA ASN A 182 -8.06 10.79 -12.74
C ASN A 182 -6.93 10.20 -13.61
N TYR A 183 -6.79 8.88 -13.62
CA TYR A 183 -5.73 8.19 -14.36
C TYR A 183 -6.08 7.99 -15.84
N THR A 184 -5.07 7.90 -16.71
CA THR A 184 -5.28 7.53 -18.12
C THR A 184 -5.58 6.04 -18.29
N SER A 185 -5.03 5.20 -17.40
CA SER A 185 -5.09 3.73 -17.49
C SER A 185 -6.36 3.20 -16.81
N PRO A 186 -7.20 2.40 -17.50
CA PRO A 186 -8.30 1.68 -16.87
C PRO A 186 -7.83 0.66 -15.83
N ASP A 187 -8.69 0.34 -14.87
CA ASP A 187 -8.35 -0.61 -13.80
C ASP A 187 -8.07 -2.02 -14.36
N GLU A 188 -8.83 -2.46 -15.36
CA GLU A 188 -8.65 -3.75 -16.03
C GLU A 188 -7.26 -3.89 -16.66
N VAL A 189 -6.73 -2.79 -17.19
CA VAL A 189 -5.39 -2.74 -17.78
C VAL A 189 -4.31 -2.81 -16.70
N ILE A 190 -4.49 -2.12 -15.58
CA ILE A 190 -3.57 -2.15 -14.42
C ILE A 190 -3.55 -3.55 -13.79
N LEU A 191 -4.70 -4.21 -13.73
CA LEU A 191 -4.89 -5.54 -13.15
C LEU A 191 -4.51 -6.69 -14.09
N CYS A 192 -4.16 -6.40 -15.34
CA CYS A 192 -3.77 -7.42 -16.31
C CYS A 192 -2.53 -8.18 -15.80
N PRO A 193 -2.60 -9.52 -15.67
CA PRO A 193 -1.48 -10.33 -15.16
C PRO A 193 -0.32 -10.43 -16.17
N ASP A 194 -0.60 -10.24 -17.46
CA ASP A 194 0.43 -10.15 -18.50
C ASP A 194 1.05 -8.75 -18.47
N SER A 195 2.29 -8.67 -18.01
CA SER A 195 3.00 -7.41 -17.88
C SER A 195 3.25 -6.69 -19.22
N GLN A 196 3.38 -7.42 -20.33
CA GLN A 196 3.59 -6.81 -21.64
C GLN A 196 2.29 -6.21 -22.17
N GLN A 197 1.18 -6.95 -22.07
CA GLN A 197 -0.14 -6.42 -22.43
C GLN A 197 -0.51 -5.23 -21.54
N SER A 198 -0.30 -5.33 -20.23
CA SER A 198 -0.52 -4.22 -19.31
C SER A 198 0.32 -3.00 -19.72
N MET A 199 1.62 -3.16 -19.97
CA MET A 199 2.49 -2.05 -20.40
C MET A 199 2.01 -1.41 -21.72
N TYR A 200 1.75 -2.24 -22.73
CA TYR A 200 1.30 -1.79 -24.04
C TYR A 200 0.01 -0.98 -23.95
N CYS A 201 -1.01 -1.53 -23.29
CA CYS A 201 -2.32 -0.88 -23.14
C CYS A 201 -2.25 0.41 -22.30
N GLN A 202 -1.45 0.45 -21.22
CA GLN A 202 -1.31 1.70 -20.45
C GLN A 202 -0.63 2.80 -21.25
N LEU A 203 0.40 2.47 -22.05
CA LEU A 203 1.05 3.41 -22.95
C LEU A 203 0.08 3.89 -24.04
N LEU A 204 -0.69 2.97 -24.65
CA LEU A 204 -1.70 3.31 -25.64
C LEU A 204 -2.75 4.28 -25.08
N CYS A 205 -3.33 3.97 -23.92
CA CYS A 205 -4.28 4.88 -23.24
C CYS A 205 -3.66 6.25 -22.96
N GLY A 206 -2.41 6.29 -22.49
CA GLY A 206 -1.69 7.54 -22.25
C GLY A 206 -1.46 8.37 -23.53
N LEU A 207 -1.14 7.73 -24.65
CA LEU A 207 -0.91 8.39 -25.95
C LEU A 207 -2.20 8.93 -26.57
N VAL A 208 -3.31 8.18 -26.45
CA VAL A 208 -4.64 8.62 -26.89
C VAL A 208 -5.07 9.86 -26.10
N GLU A 209 -4.85 9.86 -24.80
CA GLU A 209 -5.25 10.93 -23.87
C GLU A 209 -4.18 12.03 -23.72
N ARG A 210 -3.12 12.04 -24.54
CA ARG A 210 -1.91 12.86 -24.33
C ARG A 210 -2.16 14.36 -24.13
N GLN A 211 -3.22 14.92 -24.72
CA GLN A 211 -3.57 16.33 -24.58
C GLN A 211 -4.14 16.68 -23.20
N HIS A 212 -4.60 15.69 -22.45
CA HIS A 212 -5.13 15.85 -21.10
C HIS A 212 -4.11 15.50 -20.01
N VAL A 213 -2.94 14.96 -20.36
CA VAL A 213 -1.95 14.49 -19.38
C VAL A 213 -1.18 15.66 -18.77
N LEU A 214 -1.32 15.86 -17.45
CA LEU A 214 -0.60 16.90 -16.68
C LEU A 214 0.57 16.35 -15.88
N ARG A 215 0.54 15.04 -15.58
CA ARG A 215 1.58 14.37 -14.78
C ARG A 215 1.79 12.94 -15.24
N ILE A 216 3.06 12.54 -15.31
CA ILE A 216 3.49 11.21 -15.72
C ILE A 216 4.29 10.57 -14.59
N GLY A 217 4.18 9.25 -14.41
CA GLY A 217 4.96 8.59 -13.38
C GLY A 217 4.78 7.08 -13.30
N ALA A 218 5.54 6.50 -12.40
CA ALA A 218 5.39 5.13 -11.93
C ALA A 218 5.85 5.09 -10.46
N VAL A 219 5.58 4.00 -9.75
CA VAL A 219 6.01 3.88 -8.35
C VAL A 219 7.53 3.96 -8.19
N PHE A 220 8.28 3.43 -9.16
CA PHE A 220 9.74 3.49 -9.19
C PHE A 220 10.22 4.10 -10.50
N ALA A 221 11.29 4.89 -10.44
CA ALA A 221 11.96 5.43 -11.63
C ALA A 221 12.35 4.32 -12.61
N SER A 222 12.80 3.15 -12.12
CA SER A 222 13.13 2.01 -12.98
C SER A 222 11.95 1.47 -13.77
N ALA A 223 10.72 1.52 -13.22
CA ALA A 223 9.52 1.12 -13.96
C ALA A 223 9.19 2.13 -15.06
N PHE A 224 9.35 3.42 -14.77
CA PHE A 224 9.16 4.49 -15.73
C PHE A 224 10.22 4.47 -16.86
N LEU A 225 11.47 4.16 -16.56
CA LEU A 225 12.50 3.98 -17.59
C LEU A 225 12.21 2.78 -18.48
N ARG A 226 11.73 1.66 -17.90
CA ARG A 226 11.32 0.49 -18.69
C ARG A 226 10.17 0.79 -19.64
N SER A 227 9.21 1.63 -19.26
CA SER A 227 8.12 2.01 -20.17
C SER A 227 8.59 2.90 -21.31
N ILE A 228 9.59 3.76 -21.08
CA ILE A 228 10.21 4.55 -22.15
C ILE A 228 10.90 3.61 -23.13
N SER A 229 11.74 2.68 -22.65
CA SER A 229 12.38 1.69 -23.52
C SER A 229 11.37 0.80 -24.26
N PHE A 230 10.25 0.45 -23.62
CA PHE A 230 9.16 -0.27 -24.27
C PHE A 230 8.54 0.56 -25.40
N LEU A 231 8.27 1.85 -25.16
CA LEU A 231 7.76 2.75 -26.18
C LEU A 231 8.75 2.88 -27.35
N GLU A 232 10.05 3.02 -27.10
CA GLU A 232 11.09 3.07 -28.15
C GLU A 232 11.07 1.84 -29.06
N GLN A 233 10.73 0.66 -28.51
CA GLN A 233 10.67 -0.60 -29.25
C GLN A 233 9.34 -0.79 -30.00
N HIS A 234 8.23 -0.31 -29.43
CA HIS A 234 6.87 -0.63 -29.90
C HIS A 234 6.09 0.57 -30.45
N TRP A 235 6.70 1.76 -30.59
CA TRP A 235 5.97 2.97 -31.02
C TRP A 235 5.28 2.82 -32.37
N ARG A 236 5.82 2.02 -33.30
CA ARG A 236 5.19 1.82 -34.62
C ARG A 236 3.86 1.10 -34.51
N ASP A 237 3.79 0.07 -33.67
CA ASP A 237 2.57 -0.69 -33.41
C ASP A 237 1.54 0.21 -32.73
N LEU A 238 1.96 0.95 -31.70
CA LEU A 238 1.11 1.91 -30.99
C LEU A 238 0.57 3.02 -31.91
N VAL A 239 1.38 3.54 -32.84
CA VAL A 239 0.94 4.54 -33.82
C VAL A 239 -0.06 3.95 -34.82
N ASN A 240 0.13 2.69 -35.22
CA ASN A 240 -0.80 2.00 -36.11
C ASN A 240 -2.15 1.77 -35.43
N ASP A 241 -2.17 1.41 -34.15
CA ASP A 241 -3.42 1.22 -33.38
C ASP A 241 -4.18 2.53 -33.13
N ILE A 242 -3.47 3.67 -33.09
CA ILE A 242 -4.08 5.00 -32.93
C ILE A 242 -4.67 5.53 -34.25
N ARG A 243 -4.14 5.10 -35.40
CA ARG A 243 -4.52 5.61 -36.72
C ARG A 243 -5.88 5.07 -37.18
#